data_AF-A0A5P9EW08-F1
#
_entry.id   AF-A0A5P9EW08-F1
#
_cell.length_a   1.000
_cell.length_b   1.000
_cell.length_c   1.000
_cell.angle_alpha   90.00
_cell.angle_beta   90.00
_cell.angle_gamma   90.00
#
_symmetry.space_group_name_H-M   'P 1'
#
loop_
_entity.id
_entity.type
_entity.pdbx_description
1 polymer ?
#
loop_
_entity_poly.entity_id
_entity_poly.type
_entity_poly.pdbx_seq_one_letter_code
_entity_poly.pdbx_strand_id
1 'polypeptide(L)'
;MSLCAFHLRQIIVISKRKFLKYSFLGTAGALATPSVAAMARRYTKKGKKPVVISTWNHGGPANEAAWQVLSEGGRALDAVEAGARVPEADPQVTSAGYGGFPDRDGVVTLDACIMDDKQNCGSVAFLQGIKHPISVARKVMEETPHVMLVGEGAQRFALEQGFEIENLLTPKAEAAWREWKRESRYQPVINRENHDTIGILGKRYAN
;
A
#
# COMPACT_ATOMS: atom_id res chain seq x y z
N MET A 1 11.25 -3.88 15.16
CA MET A 1 10.76 -5.18 14.67
C MET A 1 9.26 -5.23 14.84
N SER A 2 8.49 -4.80 13.82
CA SER A 2 7.02 -4.94 13.82
C SER A 2 6.68 -6.23 13.06
N LEU A 3 6.39 -7.30 13.80
CA LEU A 3 5.88 -8.56 13.25
C LEU A 3 4.39 -8.37 12.89
N CYS A 4 4.10 -8.07 11.62
CA CYS A 4 2.72 -8.13 11.11
C CYS A 4 2.44 -9.55 10.59
N ALA A 5 1.96 -10.43 11.46
CA ALA A 5 1.38 -11.71 11.08
C ALA A 5 -0.10 -11.50 10.70
N PHE A 6 -0.41 -11.34 9.41
CA PHE A 6 -1.79 -11.36 8.92
C PHE A 6 -2.17 -12.76 8.44
N HIS A 7 -2.86 -13.51 9.30
CA HIS A 7 -3.60 -14.71 8.92
C HIS A 7 -5.08 -14.37 8.71
N LEU A 8 -5.45 -14.02 7.49
CA LEU A 8 -6.86 -13.89 7.10
C LEU A 8 -7.30 -15.13 6.31
N ARG A 9 -7.65 -16.20 7.05
CA ARG A 9 -8.55 -17.21 6.52
C ARG A 9 -9.90 -16.55 6.20
N GLN A 10 -10.42 -16.80 5.01
CA GLN A 10 -11.78 -16.42 4.61
C GLN A 10 -12.79 -16.80 5.69
N ILE A 11 -13.39 -15.81 6.37
CA ILE A 11 -14.63 -16.01 7.10
C ILE A 11 -15.77 -15.69 6.13
N ILE A 12 -16.40 -16.74 5.61
CA ILE A 12 -17.71 -16.61 4.96
C ILE A 12 -18.73 -16.32 6.07
N VAL A 13 -18.96 -15.04 6.38
CA VAL A 13 -20.05 -14.63 7.28
C VAL A 13 -21.36 -14.71 6.48
N ILE A 14 -22.01 -15.88 6.51
CA ILE A 14 -23.42 -15.96 6.13
C ILE A 14 -24.22 -15.36 7.29
N SER A 15 -24.73 -14.15 7.10
CA SER A 15 -25.58 -13.47 8.08
C SER A 15 -26.86 -14.28 8.32
N LYS A 16 -27.09 -14.72 9.57
CA LYS A 16 -28.30 -15.44 10.02
C LYS A 16 -29.61 -14.73 9.63
N ARG A 17 -29.58 -13.39 9.48
CA ARG A 17 -30.75 -12.57 9.09
C ARG A 17 -31.18 -12.79 7.63
N LYS A 18 -30.27 -13.23 6.75
CA LYS A 18 -30.60 -13.51 5.35
C LYS A 18 -31.23 -14.90 5.20
N PHE A 19 -30.82 -15.88 6.00
CA PHE A 19 -31.37 -17.24 5.96
C PHE A 19 -32.87 -17.26 6.34
N LEU A 20 -33.26 -16.56 7.42
CA LEU A 20 -34.68 -16.50 7.83
C LEU A 20 -35.61 -15.87 6.78
N LYS A 21 -35.12 -14.90 5.99
CA LYS A 21 -35.92 -14.26 4.94
C LYS A 21 -36.18 -15.19 3.75
N TYR A 22 -35.28 -16.12 3.45
CA TYR A 22 -35.47 -17.09 2.38
C TYR A 22 -36.27 -18.32 2.81
N SER A 23 -36.28 -18.68 4.09
CA SER A 23 -37.08 -19.80 4.60
C SER A 23 -38.59 -19.54 4.57
N PHE A 24 -39.04 -18.28 4.66
CA PHE A 24 -40.48 -17.95 4.67
C PHE A 24 -41.16 -17.96 3.29
N LEU A 25 -40.40 -18.01 2.20
CA LEU A 25 -40.94 -18.12 0.83
C LEU A 25 -40.98 -19.56 0.29
N GLY A 26 -40.56 -20.55 1.09
CA GLY A 26 -40.43 -21.95 0.64
C GLY A 26 -41.70 -22.79 0.66
N THR A 27 -42.80 -22.34 1.28
CA THR A 27 -43.98 -23.19 1.53
C THR A 27 -45.23 -22.90 0.70
N ALA A 28 -45.18 -22.02 -0.31
CA ALA A 28 -46.38 -21.72 -1.13
C ALA A 28 -46.16 -21.58 -2.65
N GLY A 29 -45.16 -22.26 -3.23
CA GLY A 29 -44.87 -22.06 -4.66
C GLY A 29 -44.07 -23.16 -5.35
N ALA A 30 -44.48 -24.42 -5.19
CA ALA A 30 -44.00 -25.51 -6.03
C ALA A 30 -44.66 -25.48 -7.41
N LEU A 31 -44.32 -24.51 -8.25
CA LEU A 31 -44.50 -24.56 -9.71
C LEU A 31 -43.23 -24.05 -10.37
N ALA A 32 -42.33 -24.99 -10.67
CA ALA A 32 -41.08 -24.77 -11.35
C ALA A 32 -41.34 -24.32 -12.81
N THR A 33 -41.35 -23.01 -13.03
CA THR A 33 -41.18 -22.45 -14.37
C THR A 33 -39.68 -22.30 -14.67
N PRO A 34 -39.20 -22.66 -15.89
CA PRO A 34 -37.79 -22.49 -16.27
C PRO A 34 -37.26 -21.05 -16.10
N SER A 35 -38.18 -20.09 -16.06
CA SER A 35 -37.96 -18.67 -15.85
C SER A 35 -37.44 -18.32 -14.45
N VAL A 36 -37.81 -19.04 -13.38
CA VAL A 36 -37.32 -18.74 -12.01
C VAL A 36 -35.88 -19.23 -11.82
N ALA A 37 -35.54 -20.40 -12.37
CA ALA A 37 -34.15 -20.88 -12.38
C ALA A 37 -33.26 -19.97 -13.26
N ALA A 38 -33.77 -19.49 -14.40
CA ALA A 38 -33.11 -18.49 -15.24
C ALA A 38 -33.02 -17.11 -14.57
N MET A 39 -34.00 -16.72 -13.75
CA MET A 39 -34.03 -15.48 -12.96
C MET A 39 -33.09 -15.54 -11.76
N ALA A 40 -32.97 -16.71 -11.11
CA ALA A 40 -31.97 -16.99 -10.09
C ALA A 40 -30.54 -17.02 -10.68
N ARG A 41 -30.38 -17.52 -11.92
CA ARG A 41 -29.14 -17.39 -12.70
C ARG A 41 -28.83 -15.94 -13.12
N ARG A 42 -29.88 -15.14 -13.37
CA ARG A 42 -29.83 -13.70 -13.67
C ARG A 42 -29.63 -12.80 -12.44
N TYR A 43 -29.68 -13.35 -11.23
CA TYR A 43 -29.04 -12.73 -10.06
C TYR A 43 -27.52 -12.90 -10.19
N THR A 44 -27.01 -12.47 -11.35
CA THR A 44 -25.62 -12.45 -11.71
C THR A 44 -24.92 -11.67 -10.62
N LYS A 45 -23.98 -12.37 -10.00
CA LYS A 45 -22.96 -11.87 -9.09
C LYS A 45 -22.54 -10.47 -9.55
N LYS A 46 -23.09 -9.41 -8.95
CA LYS A 46 -22.69 -8.04 -9.28
C LYS A 46 -21.18 -7.99 -9.08
N GLY A 47 -20.43 -7.85 -10.18
CA GLY A 47 -18.98 -7.88 -10.16
C GLY A 47 -18.51 -6.91 -9.08
N LYS A 48 -17.74 -7.41 -8.13
CA LYS A 48 -17.23 -6.55 -7.06
C LYS A 48 -16.21 -5.62 -7.72
N LYS A 49 -16.41 -4.31 -7.57
CA LYS A 49 -15.53 -3.30 -8.17
C LYS A 49 -14.15 -3.35 -7.49
N PRO A 50 -13.05 -3.03 -8.20
CA PRO A 50 -11.76 -2.85 -7.56
C PRO A 50 -11.86 -1.78 -6.46
N VAL A 51 -11.03 -1.93 -5.43
CA VAL A 51 -10.99 -1.02 -4.28
C VAL A 51 -9.53 -0.70 -3.99
N VAL A 52 -9.23 0.56 -3.72
CA VAL A 52 -7.97 1.01 -3.14
C VAL A 52 -8.27 1.83 -1.88
N ILE A 53 -7.48 1.63 -0.84
CA ILE A 53 -7.55 2.37 0.42
C ILE A 53 -6.12 2.78 0.78
N SER A 54 -5.94 4.01 1.23
CA SER A 54 -4.66 4.56 1.64
C SER A 54 -4.79 5.32 2.96
N THR A 55 -3.67 5.55 3.64
CA THR A 55 -3.62 6.33 4.88
C THR A 55 -3.46 7.83 4.61
N TRP A 56 -4.07 8.64 5.50
CA TRP A 56 -3.92 10.10 5.59
C TRP A 56 -4.39 10.91 4.37
N ASN A 57 -4.16 12.24 4.42
CA ASN A 57 -4.62 13.17 3.39
C ASN A 57 -3.84 13.00 2.06
N HIS A 58 -2.53 12.73 2.14
CA HIS A 58 -1.71 12.41 0.94
C HIS A 58 -2.14 11.08 0.29
N GLY A 59 -2.98 10.31 0.96
CA GLY A 59 -3.64 9.13 0.40
C GLY A 59 -4.62 9.45 -0.74
N GLY A 60 -5.15 10.67 -0.83
CA GLY A 60 -6.02 11.10 -1.93
C GLY A 60 -5.33 11.02 -3.29
N PRO A 61 -4.24 11.80 -3.51
CA PRO A 61 -3.42 11.70 -4.71
C PRO A 61 -2.88 10.29 -4.99
N ALA A 62 -2.47 9.56 -3.93
CA ALA A 62 -2.02 8.17 -4.06
C ALA A 62 -3.12 7.25 -4.61
N ASN A 63 -4.37 7.42 -4.16
CA ASN A 63 -5.51 6.65 -4.64
C ASN A 63 -5.84 6.99 -6.09
N GLU A 64 -5.66 8.23 -6.54
CA GLU A 64 -5.89 8.62 -7.93
C GLU A 64 -4.93 7.90 -8.87
N ALA A 65 -3.62 7.88 -8.56
CA ALA A 65 -2.63 7.13 -9.32
C ALA A 65 -2.89 5.61 -9.30
N ALA A 66 -3.21 5.06 -8.13
CA ALA A 66 -3.58 3.64 -8.02
C ALA A 66 -4.86 3.32 -8.81
N TRP A 67 -5.82 4.25 -8.86
CA TRP A 67 -7.07 4.06 -9.58
C TRP A 67 -6.89 4.04 -11.09
N GLN A 68 -5.96 4.82 -11.65
CA GLN A 68 -5.63 4.77 -13.08
C GLN A 68 -5.31 3.32 -13.49
N VAL A 69 -4.39 2.67 -12.75
CA VAL A 69 -4.01 1.27 -12.98
C VAL A 69 -5.18 0.30 -12.79
N LEU A 70 -5.96 0.45 -11.72
CA LEU A 70 -7.09 -0.45 -11.44
C LEU A 70 -8.23 -0.30 -12.45
N SER A 71 -8.49 0.92 -12.91
CA SER A 71 -9.58 1.24 -13.85
C SER A 71 -9.34 0.66 -15.23
N GLU A 72 -8.08 0.53 -15.63
CA GLU A 72 -7.63 -0.11 -16.87
C GLU A 72 -7.51 -1.64 -16.76
N GLY A 73 -7.79 -2.21 -15.58
CA GLY A 73 -7.69 -3.64 -15.35
C GLY A 73 -6.27 -4.14 -15.10
N GLY A 74 -5.37 -3.29 -14.62
CA GLY A 74 -4.03 -3.66 -14.15
C GLY A 74 -4.04 -4.55 -12.90
N ARG A 75 -2.85 -4.95 -12.42
CA ARG A 75 -2.74 -5.74 -11.19
C ARG A 75 -2.86 -4.84 -9.97
N ALA A 76 -3.37 -5.40 -8.86
CA ALA A 76 -3.42 -4.67 -7.59
C ALA A 76 -2.01 -4.28 -7.10
N LEU A 77 -1.00 -5.13 -7.36
CA LEU A 77 0.41 -4.85 -7.04
C LEU A 77 0.92 -3.59 -7.76
N ASP A 78 0.67 -3.48 -9.07
CA ASP A 78 1.08 -2.33 -9.87
C ASP A 78 0.37 -1.05 -9.38
N ALA A 79 -0.90 -1.17 -8.99
CA ALA A 79 -1.68 -0.04 -8.47
C ALA A 79 -1.15 0.49 -7.13
N VAL A 80 -0.80 -0.39 -6.18
CA VAL A 80 -0.28 0.06 -4.88
C VAL A 80 1.13 0.65 -5.01
N GLU A 81 1.96 0.12 -5.91
CA GLU A 81 3.27 0.71 -6.20
C GLU A 81 3.11 2.10 -6.82
N ALA A 82 2.27 2.24 -7.85
CA ALA A 82 2.01 3.53 -8.49
C ALA A 82 1.48 4.56 -7.49
N GLY A 83 0.56 4.15 -6.60
CA GLY A 83 0.05 5.01 -5.55
C GLY A 83 1.11 5.44 -4.52
N ALA A 84 2.01 4.53 -4.13
CA ALA A 84 3.05 4.82 -3.14
C ALA A 84 4.13 5.76 -3.69
N ARG A 85 4.44 5.66 -4.99
CA ARG A 85 5.42 6.52 -5.66
C ARG A 85 5.00 8.00 -5.70
N VAL A 86 3.71 8.31 -5.56
CA VAL A 86 3.20 9.69 -5.56
C VAL A 86 3.73 10.50 -4.37
N PRO A 87 3.45 10.14 -3.10
CA PRO A 87 4.00 10.85 -1.96
C PRO A 87 5.51 10.70 -1.84
N GLU A 88 6.12 9.59 -2.31
CA GLU A 88 7.58 9.46 -2.32
C GLU A 88 8.27 10.49 -3.22
N ALA A 89 7.60 10.99 -4.26
CA ALA A 89 8.13 12.02 -5.15
C ALA A 89 7.77 13.45 -4.71
N ASP A 90 6.85 13.63 -3.76
CA ASP A 90 6.32 14.94 -3.39
C ASP A 90 7.16 15.56 -2.24
N PRO A 91 7.96 16.61 -2.50
CA PRO A 91 8.76 17.26 -1.46
C PRO A 91 7.94 17.97 -0.37
N GLN A 92 6.61 18.12 -0.56
CA GLN A 92 5.73 18.62 0.49
C GLN A 92 5.34 17.53 1.50
N VAL A 93 5.46 16.25 1.13
CA VAL A 93 5.25 15.12 2.04
C VAL A 93 6.55 14.84 2.79
N THR A 94 6.64 15.31 4.02
CA THR A 94 7.87 15.21 4.82
C THR A 94 8.06 13.86 5.53
N SER A 95 7.19 12.89 5.26
CA SER A 95 7.19 11.57 5.92
C SER A 95 7.41 10.38 4.98
N ALA A 96 7.63 10.62 3.69
CA ALA A 96 7.90 9.56 2.73
C ALA A 96 8.80 10.07 1.60
N GLY A 97 9.83 9.29 1.23
CA GLY A 97 10.64 9.57 0.05
C GLY A 97 11.39 10.89 0.07
N TYR A 98 11.34 11.59 -1.07
CA TYR A 98 12.02 12.86 -1.32
C TYR A 98 11.44 13.99 -0.46
N GLY A 99 12.29 14.67 0.31
CA GLY A 99 11.84 15.68 1.27
C GLY A 99 11.43 15.13 2.63
N GLY A 100 11.59 13.82 2.86
CA GLY A 100 11.47 13.19 4.16
C GLY A 100 12.37 13.86 5.20
N PHE A 101 11.87 14.03 6.44
CA PHE A 101 12.69 14.53 7.52
C PHE A 101 13.82 13.54 7.84
N PRO A 102 15.06 14.04 8.03
CA PRO A 102 16.19 13.19 8.30
C PRO A 102 16.15 12.63 9.73
N ASP A 103 17.02 11.64 9.96
CA ASP A 103 17.37 11.22 11.30
C ASP A 103 18.08 12.35 12.09
N ARG A 104 18.39 12.08 13.36
CA ARG A 104 19.08 13.04 14.25
C ARG A 104 20.43 13.50 13.69
N ASP A 105 21.07 12.70 12.87
CA ASP A 105 22.39 12.93 12.30
C ASP A 105 22.32 13.70 10.96
N GLY A 106 21.10 13.98 10.48
CA GLY A 106 20.85 14.75 9.26
C GLY A 106 20.78 13.89 8.00
N VAL A 107 20.64 12.57 8.16
CA VAL A 107 20.60 11.62 7.05
C VAL A 107 19.16 11.19 6.78
N VAL A 108 18.72 11.28 5.53
CA VAL A 108 17.40 10.78 5.12
C VAL A 108 17.51 9.28 4.83
N THR A 109 16.87 8.48 5.69
CA THR A 109 16.82 7.02 5.59
C THR A 109 15.38 6.59 5.39
N LEU A 110 15.14 5.73 4.39
CA LEU A 110 13.80 5.32 4.00
C LEU A 110 13.58 3.82 4.20
N ASP A 111 12.37 3.49 4.61
CA ASP A 111 11.90 2.12 4.82
C ASP A 111 10.69 1.87 3.91
N ALA A 112 10.65 0.72 3.25
CA ALA A 112 9.51 0.30 2.45
C ALA A 112 9.36 -1.22 2.42
N CYS A 113 8.12 -1.69 2.26
CA CYS A 113 7.82 -3.09 1.99
C CYS A 113 6.62 -3.22 1.05
N ILE A 114 6.62 -4.27 0.25
CA ILE A 114 5.53 -4.60 -0.67
C ILE A 114 5.21 -6.09 -0.59
N MET A 115 3.95 -6.45 -0.82
CA MET A 115 3.47 -7.83 -0.80
C MET A 115 2.38 -8.02 -1.87
N ASP A 116 2.42 -9.15 -2.56
CA ASP A 116 1.42 -9.51 -3.58
C ASP A 116 0.35 -10.50 -3.05
N ASP A 117 -0.56 -10.92 -3.93
CA ASP A 117 -1.65 -11.84 -3.62
C ASP A 117 -1.21 -13.31 -3.46
N LYS A 118 0.04 -13.63 -3.81
CA LYS A 118 0.65 -14.96 -3.74
C LYS A 118 1.63 -15.12 -2.59
N GLN A 119 1.65 -14.16 -1.65
CA GLN A 119 2.57 -14.13 -0.50
C GLN A 119 4.03 -13.84 -0.90
N ASN A 120 4.29 -13.39 -2.13
CA ASN A 120 5.60 -12.84 -2.44
C ASN A 120 5.71 -11.50 -1.73
N CYS A 121 6.88 -11.24 -1.15
CA CYS A 121 7.14 -10.01 -0.43
C CYS A 121 8.58 -9.55 -0.64
N GLY A 122 8.78 -8.24 -0.52
CA GLY A 122 10.09 -7.62 -0.56
C GLY A 122 10.10 -6.37 0.31
N SER A 123 11.28 -6.06 0.85
CA SER A 123 11.45 -4.95 1.78
C SER A 123 12.86 -4.37 1.71
N VAL A 124 12.93 -3.07 1.92
CA VAL A 124 14.15 -2.33 2.20
C VAL A 124 14.01 -1.56 3.50
N ALA A 125 15.09 -1.46 4.27
CA ALA A 125 15.14 -0.60 5.44
C ALA A 125 16.46 0.16 5.51
N PHE A 126 16.44 1.34 6.13
CA PHE A 126 17.59 2.22 6.23
C PHE A 126 18.21 2.55 4.85
N LEU A 127 17.37 2.62 3.80
CA LEU A 127 17.82 2.88 2.44
C LEU A 127 18.06 4.38 2.26
N GLN A 128 19.25 4.73 1.77
CA GLN A 128 19.64 6.12 1.54
C GLN A 128 19.77 6.41 0.05
N GLY A 129 19.50 7.65 -0.33
CA GLY A 129 19.79 8.16 -1.67
C GLY A 129 18.87 7.65 -2.79
N ILE A 130 17.87 6.82 -2.51
CA ILE A 130 16.93 6.34 -3.53
C ILE A 130 15.55 6.95 -3.31
N LYS A 131 15.04 7.69 -4.29
CA LYS A 131 13.76 8.39 -4.20
C LYS A 131 12.56 7.46 -3.95
N HIS A 132 12.56 6.30 -4.58
CA HIS A 132 11.43 5.36 -4.60
C HIS A 132 11.75 4.03 -3.91
N PRO A 133 11.80 3.97 -2.58
CA PRO A 133 12.11 2.76 -1.84
C PRO A 133 11.07 1.64 -2.09
N ILE A 134 9.79 1.95 -2.36
CA ILE A 134 8.78 0.93 -2.67
C ILE A 134 9.12 0.12 -3.94
N SER A 135 9.68 0.78 -4.95
CA SER A 135 10.09 0.13 -6.19
C SER A 135 11.35 -0.74 -5.99
N VAL A 136 12.26 -0.32 -5.10
CA VAL A 136 13.39 -1.18 -4.70
C VAL A 136 12.90 -2.40 -3.93
N ALA A 137 11.95 -2.22 -2.99
CA ALA A 137 11.31 -3.33 -2.28
C ALA A 137 10.63 -4.32 -3.24
N ARG A 138 9.98 -3.84 -4.31
CA ARG A 138 9.45 -4.70 -5.37
C ARG A 138 10.55 -5.44 -6.11
N LYS A 139 11.66 -4.80 -6.43
CA LYS A 139 12.82 -5.47 -7.05
C LYS A 139 13.45 -6.52 -6.14
N VAL A 140 13.50 -6.30 -4.82
CA VAL A 140 13.92 -7.34 -3.86
C VAL A 140 13.02 -8.58 -3.98
N MET A 141 11.71 -8.37 -4.06
CA MET A 141 10.72 -9.45 -4.21
C MET A 141 10.84 -10.23 -5.53
N GLU A 142 11.09 -9.53 -6.64
CA GLU A 142 11.04 -10.12 -8.00
C GLU A 142 12.39 -10.66 -8.47
N GLU A 143 13.51 -10.07 -8.05
CA GLU A 143 14.83 -10.31 -8.63
C GLU A 143 15.82 -11.00 -7.68
N THR A 144 15.41 -11.28 -6.43
CA THR A 144 16.30 -11.89 -5.43
C THR A 144 15.61 -13.07 -4.72
N PRO A 145 16.39 -14.03 -4.19
CA PRO A 145 15.84 -15.06 -3.30
C PRO A 145 15.59 -14.55 -1.87
N HIS A 146 15.85 -13.27 -1.58
CA HIS A 146 15.70 -12.65 -0.27
C HIS A 146 14.41 -11.82 -0.22
N VAL A 147 13.90 -11.59 0.99
CA VAL A 147 12.69 -10.78 1.22
C VAL A 147 12.99 -9.42 1.83
N MET A 148 14.22 -9.19 2.32
CA MET A 148 14.60 -7.95 3.00
C MET A 148 16.08 -7.65 2.80
N LEU A 149 16.39 -6.43 2.36
CA LEU A 149 17.75 -5.87 2.32
C LEU A 149 17.79 -4.59 3.16
N VAL A 150 18.95 -4.29 3.75
CA VAL A 150 19.07 -3.12 4.64
C VAL A 150 20.35 -2.32 4.39
N GLY A 151 20.29 -1.01 4.62
CA GLY A 151 21.44 -0.11 4.58
C GLY A 151 22.17 -0.11 3.24
N GLU A 152 23.50 -0.12 3.30
CA GLU A 152 24.37 -0.14 2.12
C GLU A 152 24.10 -1.34 1.20
N GLY A 153 23.73 -2.49 1.76
CA GLY A 153 23.35 -3.67 0.98
C GLY A 153 22.14 -3.41 0.08
N ALA A 154 21.12 -2.72 0.60
CA ALA A 154 19.95 -2.32 -0.18
C ALA A 154 20.31 -1.25 -1.23
N GLN A 155 21.19 -0.30 -0.91
CA GLN A 155 21.61 0.75 -1.85
C GLN A 155 22.39 0.17 -3.04
N ARG A 156 23.36 -0.72 -2.79
CA ARG A 156 24.12 -1.38 -3.86
C ARG A 156 23.19 -2.18 -4.78
N PHE A 157 22.26 -2.93 -4.19
CA PHE A 157 21.24 -3.63 -4.97
C PHE A 157 20.39 -2.67 -5.81
N ALA A 158 19.95 -1.53 -5.25
CA ALA A 158 19.21 -0.53 -6.01
C ALA A 158 20.02 -0.01 -7.21
N LEU A 159 21.31 0.27 -7.04
CA LEU A 159 22.19 0.68 -8.14
C LEU A 159 22.29 -0.39 -9.24
N GLU A 160 22.45 -1.67 -8.86
CA GLU A 160 22.49 -2.79 -9.80
C GLU A 160 21.19 -2.95 -10.59
N GLN A 161 20.06 -2.56 -10.00
CA GLN A 161 18.74 -2.53 -10.64
C GLN A 161 18.49 -1.26 -11.48
N GLY A 162 19.45 -0.35 -11.57
CA GLY A 162 19.38 0.86 -12.39
C GLY A 162 18.74 2.07 -11.69
N PHE A 163 18.61 2.06 -10.37
CA PHE A 163 18.21 3.25 -9.62
C PHE A 163 19.40 4.20 -9.47
N GLU A 164 19.12 5.49 -9.40
CA GLU A 164 20.13 6.54 -9.25
C GLU A 164 20.19 7.04 -7.81
N ILE A 165 21.39 7.44 -7.37
CA ILE A 165 21.58 8.12 -6.08
C ILE A 165 21.22 9.60 -6.24
N GLU A 166 20.29 10.06 -5.43
CA GLU A 166 19.82 11.43 -5.35
C GLU A 166 19.96 11.99 -3.93
N ASN A 167 20.12 13.31 -3.81
CA ASN A 167 20.03 13.97 -2.51
C ASN A 167 18.55 14.10 -2.11
N LEU A 168 18.14 13.33 -1.10
CA LEU A 168 16.76 13.32 -0.62
C LEU A 168 16.44 14.45 0.37
N LEU A 169 17.48 15.07 0.95
CA LEU A 169 17.34 16.12 1.94
C LEU A 169 17.10 17.47 1.24
N THR A 170 15.85 17.92 1.24
CA THR A 170 15.50 19.23 0.67
C THR A 170 15.96 20.37 1.60
N PRO A 171 16.18 21.59 1.07
CA PRO A 171 16.53 22.75 1.91
C PRO A 171 15.50 23.03 3.02
N LYS A 172 14.22 22.76 2.75
CA LYS A 172 13.12 22.88 3.74
C LYS A 172 13.30 21.88 4.88
N ALA A 173 13.56 20.61 4.56
CA ALA A 173 13.80 19.55 5.54
C ALA A 173 15.09 19.80 6.34
N GLU A 174 16.15 20.27 5.67
CA GLU A 174 17.41 20.63 6.32
C GLU A 174 17.23 21.80 7.30
N ALA A 175 16.50 22.85 6.91
CA ALA A 175 16.21 23.98 7.79
C ALA A 175 15.41 23.54 9.03
N ALA A 176 14.40 22.69 8.86
CA ALA A 176 13.62 22.13 9.95
C ALA A 176 14.48 21.28 10.90
N TRP A 177 15.37 20.44 10.35
CA TRP A 177 16.31 19.65 11.13
C TRP A 177 17.30 20.52 11.92
N ARG A 178 17.86 21.57 11.31
CA ARG A 178 18.77 22.51 11.98
C ARG A 178 18.08 23.25 13.13
N GLU A 179 16.81 23.60 12.98
CA GLU A 179 16.02 24.19 14.06
C GLU A 179 15.81 23.19 15.19
N TRP A 180 15.37 21.97 14.87
CA TRP A 180 15.19 20.90 15.85
C TRP A 180 16.48 20.61 16.64
N LYS A 181 17.63 20.62 15.96
CA LYS A 181 18.95 20.35 16.55
C LYS A 181 19.35 21.33 17.65
N ARG A 182 18.82 22.57 17.64
CA ARG A 182 19.08 23.56 18.70
C ARG A 182 18.60 23.09 20.07
N GLU A 183 17.44 22.44 20.10
CA GLU A 183 16.86 21.91 21.33
C GLU A 183 17.16 20.41 21.52
N SER A 184 17.36 19.68 20.41
CA SER A 184 17.60 18.24 20.36
C SER A 184 16.60 17.41 21.18
N ARG A 185 15.38 17.92 21.34
CA ARG A 185 14.30 17.25 22.07
C ARG A 185 13.64 16.22 21.16
N TYR A 186 13.94 14.95 21.38
CA TYR A 186 13.33 13.85 20.64
C TYR A 186 11.95 13.48 21.24
N GLN A 187 10.89 14.05 20.69
CA GLN A 187 9.50 13.74 21.05
C GLN A 187 8.66 13.56 19.76
N PRO A 188 8.60 12.36 19.18
CA PRO A 188 7.77 12.11 18.01
C PRO A 188 6.29 12.19 18.39
N VAL A 189 5.60 13.25 17.94
CA VAL A 189 4.16 13.41 18.13
C VAL A 189 3.44 13.00 16.85
N ILE A 190 2.76 11.86 16.87
CA ILE A 190 1.97 11.38 15.72
C ILE A 190 0.60 12.06 15.77
N ASN A 191 0.33 12.97 14.84
CA ASN A 191 -0.96 13.68 14.72
C ASN A 191 -1.31 13.90 13.24
N ARG A 192 -2.54 14.40 12.94
CA ARG A 192 -3.07 14.59 11.56
C ARG A 192 -2.11 15.29 10.61
N GLU A 193 -1.29 16.18 11.13
CA GLU A 193 -0.35 17.03 10.40
C GLU A 193 1.09 16.48 10.43
N ASN A 194 1.39 15.51 11.29
CA ASN A 194 2.71 14.94 11.55
C ASN A 194 2.66 13.40 11.52
N HIS A 195 2.13 12.85 10.43
CA HIS A 195 2.00 11.41 10.22
C HIS A 195 3.13 10.84 9.39
N ASP A 196 3.65 9.71 9.86
CA ASP A 196 5.01 9.23 9.57
C ASP A 196 5.10 8.25 8.40
N THR A 197 3.98 7.89 7.75
CA THR A 197 3.99 6.82 6.72
C THR A 197 2.74 6.82 5.84
N ILE A 198 2.91 6.39 4.58
CA ILE A 198 1.80 5.93 3.72
C ILE A 198 1.67 4.40 3.70
N GLY A 199 0.47 3.90 3.96
CA GLY A 199 0.09 2.51 3.69
C GLY A 199 -1.00 2.46 2.62
N ILE A 200 -0.89 1.55 1.65
CA ILE A 200 -1.88 1.39 0.57
C ILE A 200 -2.27 -0.07 0.44
N LEU A 201 -3.58 -0.33 0.39
CA LEU A 201 -4.15 -1.65 0.15
C LEU A 201 -5.03 -1.60 -1.11
N GLY A 202 -4.62 -2.36 -2.12
CA GLY A 202 -5.36 -2.55 -3.36
C GLY A 202 -6.01 -3.93 -3.39
N LYS A 203 -7.27 -4.00 -3.83
CA LYS A 203 -7.95 -5.26 -4.13
C LYS A 203 -8.61 -5.19 -5.49
N ARG A 204 -8.21 -6.11 -6.36
CA ARG A 204 -8.93 -6.43 -7.58
C ARG A 204 -9.82 -7.65 -7.37
N TYR A 205 -10.97 -7.68 -8.02
CA TYR A 205 -11.79 -8.88 -8.13
C TYR A 205 -11.60 -9.48 -9.51
N ALA A 206 -11.38 -10.79 -9.56
CA ALA A 206 -11.46 -11.52 -10.82
C ALA A 206 -12.90 -11.44 -11.34
N ASN A 207 -13.04 -11.13 -12.64
CA ASN A 207 -14.31 -11.18 -13.34
C ASN A 207 -14.74 -12.64 -13.54
#